data_AF-A0A6A6Y1R9-F1
#
_entry.id   AF-A0A6A6Y1R9-F1
#
_cell.length_a   1.000
_cell.length_b   1.000
_cell.length_c   1.000
_cell.angle_alpha   90.00
_cell.angle_beta   90.00
_cell.angle_gamma   90.00
#
_symmetry.space_group_name_H-M   'P 1'
#
loop_
_entity.id
_entity.type
_entity.pdbx_description
1 polymer ?
#
loop_
_entity_poly.entity_id
_entity_poly.type
_entity_poly.pdbx_seq_one_letter_code
_entity_poly.pdbx_strand_id
1 'polypeptide(L)'
;MDPFYYIHLKEVGEDIRGSHIAIYIHHDQSSKSTSVVAVNFQDRRWTHFINTPFSSVREELRIAKLQPDPLCAHVAYLNNLIMWWNDVLYTFNRELIAEENSLQNDLEISASSKQASSSANINKKLHTMAAHLYRYGSELDRIDKIASELKSIHAKLRPFENTEPSRTFDEVMEWRRVDQGLEQIISQMTALRSFREELERKTSNILALLFNNMQVLNDQRMQGILKATQEDTRRSQELAMSMKEDSIAMKTIALLTMFFLPGTSFAAILSMPFFTSSAYVSDLKRFWIWVVLTVPSTAVGLYVYVHVMRRKKRELGLYNADPESPTVKSHKKSMDSMSAGKQS
;
A
#
# COMPACT_ATOMS: atom_id res chain seq x y z
N MET A 1 20.47 -1.22 13.11
CA MET A 1 19.00 -1.26 13.05
C MET A 1 18.60 -2.35 12.07
N ASP A 2 17.67 -3.21 12.44
CA ASP A 2 17.41 -4.49 11.77
C ASP A 2 15.94 -4.61 11.30
N PRO A 3 15.69 -4.88 10.00
CA PRO A 3 14.47 -5.54 9.58
C PRO A 3 14.73 -6.88 8.88
N PHE A 4 15.71 -7.65 9.38
CA PHE A 4 15.94 -9.11 9.31
C PHE A 4 17.27 -9.59 8.69
N TYR A 5 18.40 -9.05 9.16
CA TYR A 5 19.83 -9.47 9.12
C TYR A 5 20.48 -9.76 7.76
N TYR A 6 19.71 -10.24 6.79
CA TYR A 6 20.08 -10.58 5.43
C TYR A 6 18.90 -10.30 4.51
N ILE A 7 19.17 -9.96 3.25
CA ILE A 7 18.13 -9.87 2.23
C ILE A 7 18.16 -11.15 1.41
N HIS A 8 17.02 -11.84 1.36
CA HIS A 8 16.81 -12.98 0.49
C HIS A 8 16.23 -12.47 -0.84
N LEU A 9 16.99 -12.61 -1.92
CA LEU A 9 16.59 -12.26 -3.26
C LEU A 9 16.03 -13.52 -3.92
N LYS A 10 14.70 -13.62 -4.00
CA LYS A 10 14.02 -14.87 -4.32
C LYS A 10 14.14 -15.21 -5.80
N GLU A 11 14.08 -14.20 -6.66
CA GLU A 11 14.15 -14.41 -8.12
C GLU A 11 15.57 -14.77 -8.56
N VAL A 12 16.57 -14.24 -7.86
CA VAL A 12 17.99 -14.60 -8.10
C VAL A 12 18.42 -15.85 -7.33
N GLY A 13 17.76 -16.18 -6.23
CA GLY A 13 18.09 -17.33 -5.38
C GLY A 13 19.31 -17.10 -4.47
N GLU A 14 19.63 -15.84 -4.17
CA GLU A 14 20.83 -15.45 -3.42
C GLU A 14 20.48 -14.74 -2.10
N ASP A 15 21.31 -14.96 -1.09
CA ASP A 15 21.23 -14.28 0.21
C ASP A 15 22.38 -13.28 0.35
N ILE A 16 22.07 -11.99 0.49
CA ILE A 16 23.09 -11.00 0.83
C ILE A 16 23.15 -10.84 2.35
N ARG A 17 24.31 -11.19 2.93
CA ARG A 17 24.56 -11.18 4.38
C ARG A 17 25.67 -10.21 4.75
N GLY A 18 25.54 -9.60 5.92
CA GLY A 18 26.64 -8.83 6.52
C GLY A 18 27.81 -9.73 6.86
N SER A 19 29.03 -9.26 6.60
CA SER A 19 30.28 -9.96 6.90
C SER A 19 31.27 -8.99 7.53
N HIS A 20 32.13 -9.51 8.40
CA HIS A 20 33.23 -8.77 9.00
C HIS A 20 34.53 -9.56 8.85
N ILE A 21 35.57 -8.87 8.42
CA ILE A 21 36.94 -9.37 8.37
C ILE A 21 37.79 -8.34 9.11
N ALA A 22 38.52 -8.79 10.14
CA ALA A 22 39.48 -7.94 10.81
C ALA A 22 40.86 -8.15 10.19
N ILE A 23 41.56 -7.05 9.98
CA ILE A 23 42.91 -7.05 9.41
C ILE A 23 43.79 -6.26 10.36
N TYR A 24 44.91 -6.86 10.74
CA TYR A 24 45.97 -6.24 11.51
C TYR A 24 47.24 -6.28 10.68
N ILE A 25 47.82 -5.11 10.43
CA ILE A 25 49.04 -4.96 9.66
C ILE A 25 50.09 -4.35 10.58
N HIS A 26 51.22 -5.05 10.70
CA HIS A 26 52.39 -4.57 11.41
C HIS A 26 53.53 -4.38 10.40
N HIS A 27 54.08 -3.17 10.36
CA HIS A 27 55.23 -2.85 9.52
C HIS A 27 56.39 -2.43 10.40
N ASP A 28 57.50 -3.17 10.31
CA ASP A 28 58.75 -2.84 10.98
C ASP A 28 59.65 -2.05 10.02
N GLN A 29 59.89 -0.78 10.34
CA GLN A 29 60.74 0.10 9.55
C GLN A 29 62.22 -0.31 9.58
N SER A 30 62.67 -0.97 10.65
CA SER A 30 64.06 -1.37 10.83
C SER A 30 64.40 -2.60 10.01
N SER A 31 63.52 -3.60 10.02
CA SER A 31 63.67 -4.84 9.25
C SER A 31 63.04 -4.76 7.85
N LYS A 32 62.36 -3.65 7.54
CA LYS A 32 61.55 -3.43 6.32
C LYS A 32 60.60 -4.60 6.00
N SER A 33 60.04 -5.20 7.05
CA SER A 33 59.15 -6.35 6.95
C SER A 33 57.71 -5.96 7.27
N THR A 34 56.77 -6.44 6.48
CA THR A 34 55.33 -6.26 6.71
C THR A 34 54.71 -7.60 7.05
N SER A 35 54.13 -7.69 8.25
CA SER A 35 53.36 -8.84 8.71
C SER A 35 51.88 -8.51 8.71
N VAL A 36 51.07 -9.41 8.13
CA VAL A 36 49.62 -9.23 8.03
C VAL A 36 48.92 -10.40 8.71
N VAL A 37 48.06 -10.09 9.67
CA VAL A 37 47.16 -11.05 10.32
C VAL A 37 45.74 -10.68 9.95
N ALA A 38 45.03 -11.59 9.30
CA ALA A 38 43.64 -11.40 8.97
C ALA A 38 42.79 -12.48 9.63
N VAL A 39 41.71 -12.05 10.27
CA VAL A 39 40.76 -12.90 10.99
C VAL A 39 39.41 -12.75 10.34
N ASN A 40 38.88 -13.86 9.83
CA ASN A 40 37.58 -13.90 9.21
C ASN A 40 36.51 -14.36 10.20
N PHE A 41 35.41 -13.60 10.31
CA PHE A 41 34.27 -13.89 11.18
C PHE A 41 33.05 -14.49 10.43
N GLN A 42 33.22 -14.92 9.18
CA GLN A 42 32.14 -15.46 8.34
C GLN A 42 31.80 -16.93 8.65
N ASP A 43 30.54 -17.30 8.43
CA ASP A 43 30.08 -18.69 8.41
C ASP A 43 30.73 -19.46 7.24
N ARG A 44 31.17 -20.71 7.48
CA ARG A 44 32.01 -21.51 6.57
C ARG A 44 31.32 -21.94 5.26
N ARG A 45 30.14 -21.45 4.95
CA ARG A 45 29.35 -21.85 3.77
C ARG A 45 29.96 -21.36 2.43
N TRP A 46 30.76 -20.30 2.46
CA TRP A 46 31.29 -19.63 1.25
C TRP A 46 32.82 -19.62 1.20
N THR A 47 33.47 -20.70 1.63
CA THR A 47 34.93 -20.74 1.84
C THR A 47 35.77 -20.21 0.68
N HIS A 48 35.38 -20.45 -0.57
CA HIS A 48 36.10 -19.95 -1.74
C HIS A 48 36.10 -18.41 -1.81
N PHE A 49 34.93 -17.79 -1.73
CA PHE A 49 34.76 -16.33 -1.78
C PHE A 49 35.41 -15.63 -0.59
N ILE A 50 35.29 -16.24 0.58
CA ILE A 50 35.85 -15.79 1.85
C ILE A 50 37.39 -15.77 1.81
N ASN A 51 38.00 -16.73 1.11
CA ASN A 51 39.45 -16.87 1.05
C ASN A 51 40.11 -15.99 -0.02
N THR A 52 39.34 -15.47 -0.99
CA THR A 52 39.85 -14.64 -2.09
C THR A 52 40.73 -13.47 -1.62
N PRO A 53 40.35 -12.67 -0.61
CA PRO A 53 41.18 -11.57 -0.14
C PRO A 53 42.52 -12.04 0.44
N PHE A 54 42.53 -13.19 1.13
CA PHE A 54 43.75 -13.77 1.68
C PHE A 54 44.71 -14.21 0.57
N SER A 55 44.19 -14.78 -0.51
CA SER A 55 45.00 -15.12 -1.69
C SER A 55 45.51 -13.88 -2.40
N SER A 56 44.69 -12.83 -2.56
CA SER A 56 45.12 -11.58 -3.19
C SER A 56 46.23 -10.90 -2.41
N VAL A 57 46.07 -10.78 -1.09
CA VAL A 57 47.09 -10.16 -0.21
C VAL A 57 48.39 -10.95 -0.22
N ARG A 58 48.28 -12.29 -0.21
CA ARG A 58 49.47 -13.15 -0.32
C ARG A 58 50.20 -12.91 -1.65
N GLU A 59 49.48 -12.79 -2.75
CA GLU A 59 50.11 -12.54 -4.05
C GLU A 59 50.69 -11.12 -4.14
N GLU A 60 50.01 -10.11 -3.62
CA GLU A 60 50.51 -8.72 -3.57
C GLU A 60 51.81 -8.62 -2.75
N LEU A 61 51.86 -9.25 -1.57
CA LEU A 61 53.08 -9.35 -0.77
C LEU A 61 54.19 -10.14 -1.47
N ARG A 62 53.84 -11.13 -2.31
CA ARG A 62 54.79 -11.89 -3.13
C ARG A 62 55.35 -11.06 -4.28
N ILE A 63 54.53 -10.19 -4.89
CA ILE A 63 54.92 -9.31 -5.99
C ILE A 63 55.87 -8.22 -5.51
N ALA A 64 55.65 -7.67 -4.31
CA ALA A 64 56.47 -6.62 -3.70
C ALA A 64 57.87 -7.07 -3.21
N LYS A 65 58.30 -8.28 -3.64
CA LYS A 65 59.51 -9.12 -3.43
C LYS A 65 60.63 -8.73 -2.45
N LEU A 66 60.97 -7.48 -2.20
CA LEU A 66 62.08 -7.10 -1.31
C LEU A 66 61.69 -6.12 -0.20
N GLN A 67 60.75 -5.19 -0.43
CA GLN A 67 60.33 -4.18 0.53
C GLN A 67 58.88 -3.75 0.26
N PRO A 68 57.89 -4.51 0.78
CA PRO A 68 56.49 -4.18 0.57
C PRO A 68 56.14 -2.87 1.26
N ASP A 69 55.52 -1.98 0.50
CA ASP A 69 54.91 -0.77 1.05
C ASP A 69 53.94 -1.13 2.19
N PRO A 70 53.91 -0.40 3.32
CA PRO A 70 53.06 -0.72 4.46
C PRO A 70 51.56 -0.82 4.13
N LEU A 71 51.12 -0.14 3.07
CA LEU A 71 49.72 -0.06 2.67
C LEU A 71 49.35 -1.00 1.51
N CYS A 72 50.29 -1.79 0.95
CA CYS A 72 50.00 -2.72 -0.14
C CYS A 72 48.87 -3.72 0.19
N ALA A 73 48.86 -4.23 1.42
CA ALA A 73 47.81 -5.14 1.88
C ALA A 73 46.44 -4.45 1.99
N HIS A 74 46.40 -3.16 2.34
CA HIS A 74 45.14 -2.40 2.37
C HIS A 74 44.56 -2.23 0.96
N VAL A 75 45.40 -1.93 -0.03
CA VAL A 75 44.99 -1.86 -1.45
C VAL A 75 44.39 -3.19 -1.91
N ALA A 76 45.05 -4.30 -1.61
CA ALA A 76 44.57 -5.64 -1.96
C ALA A 76 43.18 -5.94 -1.37
N TYR A 77 42.98 -5.61 -0.09
CA TYR A 77 41.69 -5.82 0.59
C TYR A 77 40.59 -4.90 0.07
N LEU A 78 40.89 -3.61 -0.12
CA LEU A 78 39.93 -2.64 -0.64
C LEU A 78 39.50 -2.97 -2.08
N ASN A 79 40.42 -3.45 -2.91
CA ASN A 79 40.08 -3.90 -4.26
C ASN A 79 39.11 -5.09 -4.25
N ASN A 80 39.35 -6.09 -3.39
CA ASN A 80 38.41 -7.21 -3.21
C ASN A 80 37.05 -6.73 -2.68
N LEU A 81 37.04 -5.78 -1.76
CA LEU A 81 35.83 -5.20 -1.20
C LEU A 81 34.98 -4.50 -2.28
N ILE A 82 35.61 -3.75 -3.18
CA ILE A 82 34.94 -3.15 -4.34
C ILE A 82 34.29 -4.22 -5.22
N MET A 83 35.02 -5.31 -5.52
CA MET A 83 34.48 -6.41 -6.34
C MET A 83 33.22 -7.02 -5.70
N TRP A 84 33.25 -7.25 -4.38
CA TRP A 84 32.11 -7.81 -3.66
C TRP A 84 30.91 -6.87 -3.63
N TRP A 85 31.13 -5.57 -3.40
CA TRP A 85 30.03 -4.62 -3.45
C TRP A 85 29.45 -4.46 -4.84
N ASN A 86 30.29 -4.52 -5.88
CA ASN A 86 29.82 -4.49 -7.26
C ASN A 86 28.91 -5.68 -7.57
N ASP A 87 29.29 -6.88 -7.12
CA ASP A 87 28.48 -8.10 -7.24
C ASP A 87 27.14 -7.96 -6.49
N VAL A 88 27.19 -7.49 -5.23
CA VAL A 88 25.99 -7.24 -4.41
C VAL A 88 25.02 -6.26 -5.10
N LEU A 89 25.50 -5.13 -5.61
CA LEU A 89 24.65 -4.15 -6.29
C LEU A 89 24.14 -4.68 -7.63
N TYR A 90 24.92 -5.50 -8.34
CA TYR A 90 24.50 -6.14 -9.58
C TYR A 90 23.38 -7.17 -9.34
N THR A 91 23.53 -8.06 -8.36
CA THR A 91 22.49 -9.01 -7.95
C THR A 91 21.23 -8.27 -7.50
N PHE A 92 21.38 -7.18 -6.74
CA PHE A 92 20.26 -6.33 -6.35
C PHE A 92 19.53 -5.73 -7.56
N ASN A 93 20.27 -5.22 -8.55
CA ASN A 93 19.67 -4.67 -9.77
C ASN A 93 18.88 -5.73 -10.55
N ARG A 94 19.38 -6.97 -10.62
CA ARG A 94 18.67 -8.08 -11.26
C ARG A 94 17.33 -8.39 -10.59
N GLU A 95 17.31 -8.46 -9.25
CA GLU A 95 16.05 -8.64 -8.52
C GLU A 95 15.10 -7.46 -8.78
N LEU A 96 15.61 -6.23 -8.77
CA LEU A 96 14.80 -5.03 -9.00
C LEU A 96 14.15 -5.02 -10.39
N ILE A 97 14.87 -5.48 -11.42
CA ILE A 97 14.33 -5.64 -12.78
C ILE A 97 13.23 -6.73 -12.81
N ALA A 98 13.42 -7.84 -12.09
CA ALA A 98 12.41 -8.91 -12.02
C ALA A 98 11.12 -8.42 -11.35
N GLU A 99 11.24 -7.70 -10.24
CA GLU A 99 10.10 -7.11 -9.52
C GLU A 99 9.38 -6.03 -10.35
N GLU A 100 10.12 -5.21 -11.09
CA GLU A 100 9.56 -4.21 -12.01
C GLU A 100 8.73 -4.88 -13.13
N ASN A 101 9.26 -5.93 -13.76
CA ASN A 101 8.54 -6.69 -14.79
C ASN A 101 7.30 -7.37 -14.21
N SER A 102 7.41 -7.96 -13.02
CA SER A 102 6.27 -8.57 -12.33
C SER A 102 5.18 -7.53 -12.04
N LEU A 103 5.57 -6.33 -11.59
CA LEU A 103 4.64 -5.24 -11.33
C LEU A 103 3.94 -4.81 -12.63
N GLN A 104 4.68 -4.57 -13.71
CA GLN A 104 4.08 -4.16 -14.99
C GLN A 104 3.06 -5.19 -15.50
N ASN A 105 3.38 -6.48 -15.42
CA ASN A 105 2.43 -7.54 -15.78
C ASN A 105 1.17 -7.53 -14.89
N ASP A 106 1.33 -7.36 -13.58
CA ASP A 106 0.22 -7.23 -12.64
C ASP A 106 -0.65 -6.00 -12.95
N LEU A 107 -0.04 -4.89 -13.37
CA LEU A 107 -0.73 -3.68 -13.78
C LEU A 107 -1.57 -3.91 -15.05
N GLU A 108 -1.02 -4.57 -16.07
CA GLU A 108 -1.76 -4.91 -17.30
C GLU A 108 -2.93 -5.86 -17.04
N ILE A 109 -2.74 -6.86 -16.17
CA ILE A 109 -3.79 -7.81 -15.76
C ILE A 109 -4.87 -7.07 -14.96
N SER A 110 -4.51 -6.17 -14.05
CA SER A 110 -5.49 -5.41 -13.27
C SER A 110 -6.35 -4.48 -14.14
N ALA A 111 -5.75 -3.87 -15.17
CA ALA A 111 -6.45 -3.02 -16.13
C ALA A 111 -7.47 -3.82 -16.97
N SER A 112 -7.16 -5.08 -17.29
CA SER A 112 -8.01 -5.94 -18.12
C SER A 112 -9.08 -6.72 -17.33
N SER A 113 -8.79 -7.15 -16.10
CA SER A 113 -9.64 -8.09 -15.36
C SER A 113 -10.46 -7.50 -14.21
N LYS A 114 -10.30 -6.22 -13.86
CA LYS A 114 -10.89 -5.60 -12.64
C LYS A 114 -10.58 -6.38 -11.34
N GLN A 115 -9.60 -7.27 -11.35
CA GLN A 115 -9.17 -8.02 -10.18
C GLN A 115 -8.07 -7.25 -9.45
N ALA A 116 -8.17 -7.16 -8.13
CA ALA A 116 -7.12 -6.57 -7.30
C ALA A 116 -5.88 -7.48 -7.35
N SER A 117 -4.79 -7.02 -7.94
CA SER A 117 -3.48 -7.66 -7.80
C SER A 117 -3.00 -7.49 -6.36
N SER A 118 -2.39 -8.54 -5.80
CA SER A 118 -1.82 -8.51 -4.45
C SER A 118 -0.44 -7.84 -4.46
N SER A 119 -0.38 -6.57 -4.87
CA SER A 119 0.84 -5.75 -4.90
C SER A 119 1.47 -5.52 -3.51
N ALA A 120 0.82 -5.98 -2.43
CA ALA A 120 1.32 -5.91 -1.07
C ALA A 120 2.67 -6.63 -0.88
N ASN A 121 2.90 -7.76 -1.57
CA ASN A 121 4.16 -8.49 -1.46
C ASN A 121 5.31 -7.74 -2.16
N ILE A 122 5.08 -7.29 -3.40
CA ILE A 122 6.02 -6.46 -4.16
C ILE A 122 6.36 -5.19 -3.36
N ASN A 123 5.34 -4.52 -2.81
CA ASN A 123 5.52 -3.34 -1.97
C ASN A 123 6.40 -3.63 -0.74
N LYS A 124 6.13 -4.72 0.00
CA LYS A 124 6.95 -5.13 1.15
C LYS A 124 8.41 -5.41 0.75
N LYS A 125 8.63 -6.12 -0.37
CA LYS A 125 9.96 -6.40 -0.90
C LYS A 125 10.70 -5.12 -1.28
N LEU A 126 10.07 -4.23 -2.05
CA LEU A 126 10.65 -2.95 -2.47
C LEU A 126 11.01 -2.06 -1.27
N HIS A 127 10.17 -2.00 -0.23
CA HIS A 127 10.51 -1.28 1.00
C HIS A 127 11.72 -1.87 1.72
N THR A 128 11.80 -3.21 1.79
CA THR A 128 12.96 -3.90 2.38
C THR A 128 14.22 -3.60 1.58
N MET A 129 14.14 -3.71 0.26
CA MET A 129 15.19 -3.38 -0.69
C MET A 129 15.68 -1.92 -0.54
N ALA A 130 14.76 -0.96 -0.44
CA ALA A 130 15.09 0.45 -0.20
C ALA A 130 15.84 0.64 1.13
N ALA A 131 15.38 0.01 2.21
CA ALA A 131 16.06 0.07 3.50
C ALA A 131 17.49 -0.49 3.44
N HIS A 132 17.70 -1.59 2.69
CA HIS A 132 19.04 -2.14 2.45
C HIS A 132 19.92 -1.19 1.63
N LEU A 133 19.40 -0.55 0.58
CA LEU A 133 20.16 0.46 -0.18
C LEU A 133 20.58 1.64 0.69
N TYR A 134 19.73 2.13 1.60
CA TYR A 134 20.12 3.16 2.58
C TYR A 134 21.29 2.71 3.46
N ARG A 135 21.24 1.47 3.97
CA ARG A 135 22.34 0.90 4.73
C ARG A 135 23.62 0.80 3.90
N TYR A 136 23.53 0.32 2.66
CA TYR A 136 24.68 0.20 1.75
C TYR A 136 25.32 1.56 1.48
N GLY A 137 24.52 2.63 1.34
CA GLY A 137 25.07 3.99 1.24
C GLY A 137 25.94 4.37 2.44
N SER A 138 25.47 4.09 3.66
CA SER A 138 26.23 4.38 4.88
C SER A 138 27.53 3.58 4.99
N GLU A 139 27.54 2.32 4.57
CA GLU A 139 28.75 1.48 4.59
C GLU A 139 29.75 1.87 3.49
N LEU A 140 29.28 2.17 2.27
CA LEU A 140 30.13 2.66 1.19
C LEU A 140 30.77 4.01 1.51
N ASP A 141 30.03 4.92 2.18
CA ASP A 141 30.57 6.19 2.66
C ASP A 141 31.67 6.02 3.71
N ARG A 142 31.55 5.00 4.58
CA ARG A 142 32.60 4.69 5.56
C ARG A 142 33.86 4.18 4.87
N ILE A 143 33.72 3.26 3.92
CA ILE A 143 34.85 2.69 3.18
C ILE A 143 35.56 3.77 2.37
N ASP A 144 34.82 4.68 1.75
CA ASP A 144 35.38 5.80 0.99
C ASP A 144 36.19 6.77 1.86
N LYS A 145 35.71 7.08 3.07
CA LYS A 145 36.46 7.85 4.06
C LYS A 145 37.75 7.14 4.47
N ILE A 146 37.69 5.84 4.73
CA ILE A 146 38.87 5.02 5.05
C ILE A 146 39.87 5.05 3.89
N ALA A 147 39.42 4.86 2.64
CA ALA A 147 40.28 4.90 1.47
C ALA A 147 40.95 6.27 1.30
N SER A 148 40.21 7.36 1.53
CA SER A 148 40.73 8.73 1.48
C SER A 148 41.75 9.01 2.59
N GLU A 149 41.49 8.53 3.81
CA GLU A 149 42.43 8.62 4.94
C GLU A 149 43.70 7.83 4.65
N LEU A 150 43.59 6.61 4.12
CA LEU A 150 44.73 5.79 3.72
C LEU A 150 45.57 6.48 2.63
N LYS A 151 44.95 7.09 1.62
CA LYS A 151 45.65 7.90 0.60
C LYS A 151 46.39 9.10 1.23
N SER A 152 45.79 9.76 2.20
CA SER A 152 46.44 10.85 2.94
C SER A 152 47.64 10.36 3.76
N ILE A 153 47.52 9.21 4.42
CA ILE A 153 48.62 8.57 5.16
C ILE A 153 49.73 8.17 4.19
N HIS A 154 49.39 7.55 3.06
CA HIS A 154 50.33 7.14 2.02
C HIS A 154 51.17 8.31 1.47
N ALA A 155 50.53 9.45 1.26
CA ALA A 155 51.20 10.66 0.80
C ALA A 155 52.23 11.19 1.82
N LYS A 156 51.99 11.00 3.13
CA LYS A 156 52.94 11.38 4.20
C LYS A 156 54.11 10.42 4.30
N LEU A 157 53.91 9.15 3.91
CA LEU A 157 54.95 8.11 3.88
C LEU A 157 55.81 8.17 2.61
N ARG A 158 55.61 9.18 1.74
CA ARG A 158 56.36 9.35 0.51
C ARG A 158 57.88 9.30 0.76
N PRO A 159 58.63 8.48 0.02
CA PRO A 159 60.09 8.49 0.09
C PRO A 159 60.63 9.88 -0.27
N PHE A 160 61.30 10.56 0.67
CA PHE A 160 62.03 11.81 0.41
C PHE A 160 63.13 11.61 -0.64
N GLU A 161 63.22 12.53 -1.60
CA GLU A 161 64.05 12.44 -2.81
C GLU A 161 65.51 12.93 -2.60
N ASN A 162 65.83 13.58 -1.47
CA ASN A 162 66.99 14.49 -1.38
C ASN A 162 68.00 14.23 -0.23
N THR A 163 68.18 13.01 0.31
CA THR A 163 69.15 12.88 1.44
C THR A 163 70.02 11.62 1.48
N GLU A 164 69.78 10.58 0.70
CA GLU A 164 70.62 9.36 0.75
C GLU A 164 70.71 8.71 -0.64
N PRO A 165 71.91 8.53 -1.23
CA PRO A 165 72.09 7.86 -2.53
C PRO A 165 71.81 6.35 -2.51
N SER A 166 71.37 5.82 -1.36
CA SER A 166 71.22 4.39 -1.06
C SER A 166 69.82 3.82 -1.31
N ARG A 167 68.81 4.65 -1.61
CA ARG A 167 67.43 4.17 -1.82
C ARG A 167 67.27 3.58 -3.22
N THR A 168 66.82 2.32 -3.26
CA THR A 168 66.72 1.51 -4.48
C THR A 168 65.55 2.00 -5.33
N PHE A 169 65.72 2.12 -6.65
CA PHE A 169 64.67 2.40 -7.64
C PHE A 169 63.35 1.65 -7.38
N ASP A 170 63.46 0.44 -6.83
CA ASP A 170 62.35 -0.43 -6.43
C ASP A 170 61.43 0.20 -5.36
N GLU A 171 61.95 0.95 -4.37
CA GLU A 171 61.13 1.58 -3.31
C GLU A 171 60.18 2.65 -3.88
N VAL A 172 60.67 3.46 -4.84
CA VAL A 172 59.88 4.51 -5.48
C VAL A 172 58.82 3.89 -6.40
N MET A 173 59.16 2.79 -7.08
CA MET A 173 58.22 2.08 -7.94
C MET A 173 57.10 1.40 -7.15
N GLU A 174 57.40 0.78 -6.01
CA GLU A 174 56.38 0.20 -5.13
C GLU A 174 55.49 1.27 -4.49
N TRP A 175 56.06 2.39 -4.02
CA TRP A 175 55.26 3.51 -3.53
C TRP A 175 54.27 4.02 -4.61
N ARG A 176 54.74 4.18 -5.85
CA ARG A 176 53.90 4.62 -6.97
C ARG A 176 52.81 3.60 -7.31
N ARG A 177 53.11 2.30 -7.26
CA ARG A 177 52.14 1.22 -7.47
C ARG A 177 50.97 1.33 -6.48
N VAL A 178 51.28 1.46 -5.19
CA VAL A 178 50.27 1.61 -4.13
C VAL A 178 49.51 2.94 -4.26
N ASP A 179 50.21 4.02 -4.60
CA ASP A 179 49.62 5.35 -4.78
C ASP A 179 48.57 5.37 -5.90
N GLN A 180 48.88 4.74 -7.04
CA GLN A 180 47.96 4.54 -8.16
C GLN A 180 46.82 3.57 -7.81
N GLY A 181 47.12 2.49 -7.09
CA GLY A 181 46.11 1.54 -6.62
C GLY A 181 45.04 2.21 -5.74
N LEU A 182 45.47 3.07 -4.82
CA LEU A 182 44.56 3.85 -3.97
C LEU A 182 43.72 4.86 -4.77
N GLU A 183 44.31 5.54 -5.76
CA GLU A 183 43.55 6.41 -6.67
C GLU A 183 42.49 5.66 -7.46
N GLN A 184 42.85 4.49 -7.99
CA GLN A 184 41.92 3.63 -8.70
C GLN A 184 40.79 3.15 -7.80
N ILE A 185 41.09 2.75 -6.55
CA ILE A 185 40.09 2.37 -5.54
C ILE A 185 39.12 3.51 -5.28
N ILE A 186 39.61 4.74 -5.05
CA ILE A 186 38.76 5.92 -4.78
C ILE A 186 37.86 6.21 -5.99
N SER A 187 38.41 6.14 -7.21
CA SER A 187 37.65 6.31 -8.45
C SER A 187 36.54 5.25 -8.60
N GLN A 188 36.86 3.98 -8.36
CA GLN A 188 35.90 2.88 -8.42
C GLN A 188 34.83 2.99 -7.32
N MET A 189 35.19 3.43 -6.11
CA MET A 189 34.25 3.68 -5.02
C MET A 189 33.25 4.78 -5.39
N THR A 190 33.70 5.81 -6.10
CA THR A 190 32.83 6.88 -6.62
C THR A 190 31.83 6.34 -7.64
N ALA A 191 32.29 5.51 -8.57
CA ALA A 191 31.42 4.83 -9.53
C ALA A 191 30.38 3.91 -8.86
N LEU A 192 30.82 3.14 -7.87
CA LEU A 192 29.98 2.23 -7.10
C LEU A 192 28.90 2.97 -6.28
N ARG A 193 29.26 4.12 -5.69
CA ARG A 193 28.28 5.00 -5.01
C ARG A 193 27.25 5.54 -5.99
N SER A 194 27.71 5.99 -7.17
CA SER A 194 26.84 6.50 -8.22
C SER A 194 25.85 5.43 -8.70
N PHE A 195 26.31 4.18 -8.86
CA PHE A 195 25.46 3.05 -9.20
C PHE A 195 24.43 2.75 -8.09
N ARG A 196 24.85 2.77 -6.82
CA ARG A 196 23.93 2.60 -5.68
C ARG A 196 22.87 3.70 -5.63
N GLU A 197 23.21 4.95 -5.92
CA GLU A 197 22.24 6.05 -5.99
C GLU A 197 21.25 5.88 -7.14
N GLU A 198 21.71 5.38 -8.29
CA GLU A 198 20.83 5.04 -9.41
C GLU A 198 19.81 3.97 -8.99
N LEU A 199 20.25 2.91 -8.31
CA LEU A 199 19.36 1.86 -7.79
C LEU A 199 18.39 2.40 -6.73
N GLU A 200 18.80 3.35 -5.90
CA GLU A 200 17.89 4.02 -4.96
C GLU A 200 16.81 4.80 -5.70
N ARG A 201 17.19 5.63 -6.68
CA ARG A 201 16.23 6.39 -7.50
C ARG A 201 15.27 5.45 -8.24
N LYS A 202 15.79 4.36 -8.82
CA LYS A 202 14.97 3.35 -9.50
C LYS A 202 13.96 2.70 -8.55
N THR A 203 14.41 2.28 -7.35
CA THR A 203 13.54 1.69 -6.33
C THR A 203 12.45 2.68 -5.88
N SER A 204 12.81 3.95 -5.66
CA SER A 204 11.86 5.01 -5.30
C SER A 204 10.82 5.26 -6.41
N ASN A 205 11.26 5.26 -7.67
CA ASN A 205 10.37 5.46 -8.81
C ASN A 205 9.37 4.29 -8.96
N ILE A 206 9.82 3.04 -8.80
CA ILE A 206 8.93 1.86 -8.84
C ILE A 206 7.93 1.92 -7.68
N LEU A 207 8.37 2.29 -6.48
CA LEU A 207 7.49 2.44 -5.32
C LEU A 207 6.42 3.53 -5.56
N ALA A 208 6.81 4.66 -6.14
CA ALA A 208 5.90 5.75 -6.49
C ALA A 208 4.87 5.31 -7.55
N LEU A 209 5.31 4.57 -8.58
CA LEU A 209 4.41 3.99 -9.59
C LEU A 209 3.38 3.05 -8.95
N LEU A 210 3.84 2.16 -8.07
CA LEU A 210 2.98 1.22 -7.34
C LEU A 210 1.96 1.97 -6.47
N PHE A 211 2.40 3.00 -5.72
CA PHE A 211 1.51 3.82 -4.90
C PHE A 211 0.45 4.55 -5.73
N ASN A 212 0.87 5.22 -6.81
CA ASN A 212 -0.04 5.91 -7.71
C ASN A 212 -1.08 4.96 -8.30
N ASN A 213 -0.68 3.76 -8.69
CA ASN A 213 -1.61 2.78 -9.22
C ASN A 213 -2.60 2.26 -8.16
N MET A 214 -2.13 1.93 -6.96
CA MET A 214 -3.01 1.52 -5.85
C MET A 214 -4.05 2.60 -5.54
N GLN A 215 -3.65 3.88 -5.58
CA GLN A 215 -4.55 5.00 -5.38
C GLN A 215 -5.61 5.06 -6.49
N VAL A 216 -5.20 4.98 -7.77
CA VAL A 216 -6.13 4.99 -8.92
C VAL A 216 -7.12 3.82 -8.85
N LEU A 217 -6.66 2.60 -8.55
CA LEU A 217 -7.54 1.43 -8.41
C LEU A 217 -8.53 1.59 -7.26
N ASN A 218 -8.08 2.14 -6.13
CA ASN A 218 -8.94 2.39 -5.00
C ASN A 218 -10.01 3.47 -5.30
N ASP A 219 -9.63 4.54 -6.00
CA ASP A 219 -10.55 5.59 -6.43
C ASP A 219 -11.61 5.06 -7.42
N GLN A 220 -11.19 4.22 -8.38
CA GLN A 220 -12.10 3.55 -9.30
C GLN A 220 -13.08 2.63 -8.57
N ARG A 221 -12.61 1.85 -7.60
CA ARG A 221 -13.45 0.99 -6.75
C ARG A 221 -14.45 1.83 -5.96
N MET A 222 -14.00 2.94 -5.36
CA MET A 222 -14.87 3.87 -4.63
C MET A 222 -15.96 4.45 -5.53
N GLN A 223 -15.62 4.89 -6.73
CA GLN A 223 -16.60 5.38 -7.71
C GLN A 223 -17.63 4.31 -8.11
N GLY A 224 -17.19 3.06 -8.29
CA GLY A 224 -18.08 1.94 -8.56
C GLY A 224 -19.08 1.68 -7.43
N ILE A 225 -18.60 1.70 -6.18
CA ILE A 225 -19.45 1.56 -4.99
C ILE A 225 -20.45 2.72 -4.87
N LEU A 226 -20.00 3.96 -5.11
CA LEU A 226 -20.87 5.13 -5.06
C LEU A 226 -21.98 5.06 -6.11
N LYS A 227 -21.65 4.64 -7.35
CA LYS A 227 -22.66 4.43 -8.41
C LYS A 227 -23.65 3.33 -8.05
N ALA A 228 -23.17 2.18 -7.57
CA ALA A 228 -24.04 1.08 -7.12
C ALA A 228 -24.96 1.53 -5.98
N THR A 229 -24.42 2.25 -5.00
CA THR A 229 -25.20 2.80 -3.86
C THR A 229 -26.25 3.81 -4.34
N GLN A 230 -25.92 4.64 -5.32
CA GLN A 230 -26.86 5.59 -5.91
C GLN A 230 -27.99 4.87 -6.67
N GLU A 231 -27.67 3.84 -7.45
CA GLU A 231 -28.66 3.01 -8.14
C GLU A 231 -29.57 2.28 -7.15
N ASP A 232 -29.02 1.69 -6.08
CA ASP A 232 -29.77 1.02 -5.03
C ASP A 232 -30.69 2.00 -4.28
N THR A 233 -30.21 3.21 -4.01
CA THR A 233 -31.03 4.28 -3.40
C THR A 233 -32.19 4.66 -4.32
N ARG A 234 -31.93 4.81 -5.62
CA ARG A 234 -32.97 5.13 -6.60
C ARG A 234 -34.01 4.01 -6.71
N ARG A 235 -33.58 2.75 -6.80
CA ARG A 235 -34.49 1.59 -6.81
C ARG A 235 -35.33 1.53 -5.54
N SER A 236 -34.71 1.79 -4.39
CA SER A 236 -35.43 1.85 -3.10
C SER A 236 -36.47 2.96 -3.08
N GLN A 237 -36.17 4.12 -3.68
CA GLN A 237 -37.13 5.22 -3.81
C GLN A 237 -38.29 4.86 -4.74
N GLU A 238 -38.01 4.24 -5.90
CA GLU A 238 -39.03 3.77 -6.84
C GLU A 238 -39.93 2.70 -6.21
N LEU A 239 -39.36 1.75 -5.46
CA LEU A 239 -40.10 0.76 -4.69
C LEU A 239 -40.97 1.41 -3.60
N ALA A 240 -40.45 2.41 -2.88
CA ALA A 240 -41.25 3.12 -1.88
C ALA A 240 -42.43 3.87 -2.52
N MET A 241 -42.26 4.39 -3.74
CA MET A 241 -43.34 5.02 -4.51
C MET A 241 -44.40 4.00 -4.96
N SER A 242 -43.99 2.86 -5.53
CA SER A 242 -44.95 1.82 -5.93
C SER A 242 -45.70 1.23 -4.74
N MET A 243 -45.03 0.96 -3.62
CA MET A 243 -45.67 0.53 -2.38
C MET A 243 -46.67 1.55 -1.85
N LYS A 244 -46.41 2.85 -2.03
CA LYS A 244 -47.34 3.91 -1.66
C LYS A 244 -48.59 3.88 -2.54
N GLU A 245 -48.45 3.69 -3.84
CA GLU A 245 -49.57 3.55 -4.79
C GLU A 245 -50.41 2.30 -4.48
N ASP A 246 -49.77 1.16 -4.28
CA ASP A 246 -50.42 -0.09 -3.87
C ASP A 246 -51.15 0.08 -2.54
N SER A 247 -50.55 0.80 -1.57
CA SER A 247 -51.21 1.12 -0.30
C SER A 247 -52.45 1.98 -0.49
N ILE A 248 -52.44 2.91 -1.45
CA ILE A 248 -53.62 3.74 -1.77
C ILE A 248 -54.71 2.86 -2.39
N ALA A 249 -54.39 2.02 -3.38
CA ALA A 249 -55.34 1.11 -4.01
C ALA A 249 -55.92 0.09 -3.00
N MET A 250 -55.10 -0.45 -2.10
CA MET A 250 -55.57 -1.35 -1.05
C MET A 250 -56.55 -0.64 -0.10
N LYS A 251 -56.27 0.62 0.26
CA LYS A 251 -57.18 1.42 1.09
C LYS A 251 -58.50 1.70 0.38
N THR A 252 -58.51 1.95 -0.92
CA THR A 252 -59.76 2.20 -1.67
C THR A 252 -60.60 0.94 -1.79
N ILE A 253 -60.00 -0.23 -2.09
CA ILE A 253 -60.72 -1.52 -2.13
C ILE A 253 -61.30 -1.88 -0.76
N ALA A 254 -60.52 -1.68 0.32
CA ALA A 254 -61.00 -1.91 1.68
C ALA A 254 -62.19 -0.99 2.03
N LEU A 255 -62.16 0.28 1.62
CA LEU A 255 -63.28 1.20 1.80
C LEU A 255 -64.51 0.77 0.98
N LEU A 256 -64.31 0.32 -0.26
CA LEU A 256 -65.40 -0.14 -1.14
C LEU A 256 -66.08 -1.38 -0.56
N THR A 257 -65.31 -2.38 -0.15
CA THR A 257 -65.83 -3.60 0.49
C THR A 257 -66.55 -3.28 1.79
N MET A 258 -66.02 -2.38 2.62
CA MET A 258 -66.68 -1.92 3.84
C MET A 258 -68.04 -1.26 3.58
N PHE A 259 -68.22 -0.60 2.43
CA PHE A 259 -69.49 0.00 2.02
C PHE A 259 -70.48 -1.01 1.44
N PHE A 260 -70.02 -1.93 0.58
CA PHE A 260 -70.88 -2.88 -0.13
C PHE A 260 -71.29 -4.10 0.71
N LEU A 261 -70.39 -4.59 1.59
CA LEU A 261 -70.63 -5.81 2.38
C LEU A 261 -71.87 -5.74 3.27
N PRO A 262 -72.19 -4.63 3.97
CA PRO A 262 -73.44 -4.50 4.72
C PRO A 262 -74.66 -4.52 3.79
N GLY A 263 -74.59 -3.78 2.67
CA GLY A 263 -75.68 -3.68 1.70
C GLY A 263 -76.07 -5.03 1.09
N THR A 264 -75.08 -5.83 0.69
CA THR A 264 -75.30 -7.16 0.13
C THR A 264 -75.77 -8.18 1.17
N SER A 265 -75.22 -8.13 2.39
CA SER A 265 -75.61 -9.02 3.49
C SER A 265 -77.08 -8.84 3.86
N PHE A 266 -77.53 -7.59 4.04
CA PHE A 266 -78.93 -7.31 4.35
C PHE A 266 -79.87 -7.60 3.17
N ALA A 267 -79.43 -7.38 1.93
CA ALA A 267 -80.19 -7.78 0.75
C ALA A 267 -80.37 -9.31 0.66
N ALA A 268 -79.32 -10.08 0.94
CA ALA A 268 -79.38 -11.54 0.97
C ALA A 268 -80.31 -12.07 2.08
N ILE A 269 -80.22 -11.50 3.28
CA ILE A 269 -81.10 -11.87 4.41
C ILE A 269 -82.57 -11.61 4.07
N LEU A 270 -82.88 -10.46 3.47
CA LEU A 270 -84.25 -10.12 3.07
C LEU A 270 -84.75 -10.93 1.87
N SER A 271 -83.85 -11.50 1.06
CA SER A 271 -84.16 -12.38 -0.07
C SER A 271 -84.40 -13.85 0.34
N MET A 272 -84.16 -14.23 1.60
CA MET A 272 -84.43 -15.59 2.06
C MET A 272 -85.93 -15.88 2.08
N PRO A 273 -86.38 -17.06 1.62
CA PRO A 273 -87.81 -17.41 1.50
C PRO A 273 -88.58 -17.43 2.83
N PHE A 274 -87.86 -17.37 3.96
CA PHE A 274 -88.42 -17.21 5.29
C PHE A 274 -89.11 -15.85 5.48
N PHE A 275 -88.60 -14.79 4.86
CA PHE A 275 -89.17 -13.44 4.95
C PHE A 275 -90.25 -13.20 3.88
N THR A 276 -90.17 -13.83 2.71
CA THR A 276 -91.16 -13.67 1.62
C THR A 276 -92.48 -14.41 1.89
N SER A 277 -92.50 -15.41 2.78
CA SER A 277 -93.72 -16.18 3.13
C SER A 277 -94.57 -15.56 4.23
N SER A 278 -94.08 -14.52 4.90
CA SER A 278 -94.91 -13.71 5.80
C SER A 278 -95.55 -12.58 4.99
N ALA A 279 -96.87 -12.40 5.08
CA ALA A 279 -97.65 -11.39 4.34
C ALA A 279 -97.24 -9.91 4.58
N TYR A 280 -96.14 -9.69 5.31
CA TYR A 280 -95.64 -8.40 5.74
C TYR A 280 -94.49 -7.85 4.85
N VAL A 281 -93.92 -8.67 3.95
CA VAL A 281 -92.66 -8.34 3.25
C VAL A 281 -92.77 -8.40 1.71
N SER A 282 -93.94 -8.73 1.15
CA SER A 282 -94.13 -8.96 -0.29
C SER A 282 -94.50 -7.73 -1.13
N ASP A 283 -94.47 -6.51 -0.56
CA ASP A 283 -94.91 -5.29 -1.24
C ASP A 283 -93.73 -4.36 -1.59
N LEU A 284 -93.65 -3.90 -2.86
CA LEU A 284 -92.58 -3.01 -3.36
C LEU A 284 -92.52 -1.66 -2.62
N LYS A 285 -93.55 -1.31 -1.84
CA LYS A 285 -93.64 -0.07 -1.06
C LYS A 285 -92.73 0.02 0.17
N ARG A 286 -92.03 -1.04 0.57
CA ARG A 286 -91.23 -1.07 1.83
C ARG A 286 -89.70 -1.14 1.64
N PHE A 287 -89.20 -0.67 0.50
CA PHE A 287 -87.76 -0.40 0.27
C PHE A 287 -87.08 0.37 1.43
N TRP A 288 -87.85 1.19 2.15
CA TRP A 288 -87.41 1.95 3.31
C TRP A 288 -86.83 1.11 4.47
N ILE A 289 -87.28 -0.13 4.67
CA ILE A 289 -86.76 -1.01 5.75
C ILE A 289 -85.33 -1.43 5.47
N TRP A 290 -85.00 -1.72 4.20
CA TRP A 290 -83.64 -2.00 3.78
C TRP A 290 -82.74 -0.77 3.98
N VAL A 291 -83.23 0.43 3.66
CA VAL A 291 -82.49 1.69 3.87
C VAL A 291 -82.20 1.94 5.37
N VAL A 292 -83.19 1.76 6.24
CA VAL A 292 -83.04 1.98 7.69
C VAL A 292 -82.07 1.01 8.35
N LEU A 293 -81.90 -0.20 7.81
CA LEU A 293 -80.98 -1.21 8.38
C LEU A 293 -79.55 -1.07 7.84
N THR A 294 -79.41 -0.77 6.54
CA THR A 294 -78.12 -0.66 5.87
C THR A 294 -77.36 0.60 6.25
N VAL A 295 -78.03 1.76 6.29
CA VAL A 295 -77.38 3.06 6.54
C VAL A 295 -76.67 3.12 7.90
N PRO A 296 -77.29 2.72 9.03
CA PRO A 296 -76.64 2.72 10.33
C PRO A 296 -75.49 1.72 10.41
N SER A 297 -75.64 0.54 9.79
CA SER A 297 -74.58 -0.47 9.76
C SER A 297 -73.33 0.03 9.03
N THR A 298 -73.51 0.69 7.89
CA THR A 298 -72.39 1.31 7.15
C THR A 298 -71.79 2.48 7.92
N ALA A 299 -72.62 3.28 8.61
CA ALA A 299 -72.16 4.38 9.46
C ALA A 299 -71.30 3.91 10.64
N VAL A 300 -71.69 2.81 11.31
CA VAL A 300 -70.89 2.18 12.37
C VAL A 300 -69.54 1.69 11.82
N GLY A 301 -69.54 1.06 10.65
CA GLY A 301 -68.31 0.64 9.98
C GLY A 301 -67.35 1.81 9.73
N LEU A 302 -67.85 2.87 9.08
CA LEU A 302 -67.05 4.08 8.81
C LEU A 302 -66.58 4.77 10.09
N TYR A 303 -67.42 4.82 11.13
CA TYR A 303 -67.06 5.38 12.44
C TYR A 303 -65.89 4.62 13.07
N VAL A 304 -65.94 3.28 13.09
CA VAL A 304 -64.85 2.43 13.61
C VAL A 304 -63.58 2.64 12.79
N TYR A 305 -63.66 2.66 11.46
CA TYR A 305 -62.50 2.92 10.60
C TYR A 305 -61.85 4.28 10.87
N VAL A 306 -62.63 5.36 10.92
CA VAL A 306 -62.13 6.71 11.21
C VAL A 306 -61.53 6.78 12.61
N HIS A 307 -62.17 6.17 13.60
CA HIS A 307 -61.69 6.17 14.98
C HIS A 307 -60.35 5.40 15.11
N VAL A 308 -60.22 4.22 14.48
CA VAL A 308 -58.97 3.45 14.45
C VAL A 308 -57.87 4.19 13.68
N MET A 309 -58.20 4.78 12.53
CA MET A 309 -57.22 5.52 11.72
C MET A 309 -56.73 6.79 12.43
N ARG A 310 -57.61 7.47 13.19
CA ARG A 310 -57.24 8.62 14.04
C ARG A 310 -56.34 8.21 15.20
N ARG A 311 -56.57 7.03 15.82
CA ARG A 311 -55.68 6.50 16.86
C ARG A 311 -54.29 6.16 16.30
N LYS A 312 -54.23 5.43 15.18
CA LYS A 312 -52.95 5.09 14.53
C LYS A 312 -52.14 6.32 14.10
N LYS A 313 -52.81 7.40 13.63
CA LYS A 313 -52.13 8.67 13.31
C LYS A 313 -51.52 9.37 14.54
N ARG A 314 -52.14 9.24 15.72
CA ARG A 314 -51.60 9.80 16.97
C ARG A 314 -50.38 9.02 17.45
N GLU A 315 -50.40 7.69 17.34
CA GLU A 315 -49.27 6.82 17.69
C GLU A 315 -48.08 6.99 16.73
N LEU A 316 -48.31 7.05 15.41
CA LEU A 316 -47.27 7.32 14.40
C LEU A 316 -46.73 8.77 14.46
N GLY A 317 -47.57 9.72 14.87
CA GLY A 317 -47.17 11.12 15.09
C GLY A 317 -46.27 11.31 16.31
N LEU A 318 -46.37 10.42 17.30
CA LEU A 318 -45.45 10.36 18.45
C LEU A 318 -44.14 9.65 18.09
N TYR A 319 -44.14 8.65 17.21
CA TYR A 319 -42.93 7.94 16.76
C TYR A 319 -42.03 8.78 15.82
N ASN A 320 -42.62 9.62 14.95
CA ASN A 320 -41.85 10.52 14.07
C ASN A 320 -41.35 11.80 14.78
N ALA A 321 -41.61 11.96 16.08
CA ALA A 321 -41.24 13.13 16.86
C ALA A 321 -39.93 12.97 17.65
N ASP A 322 -39.22 11.83 17.52
CA ASP A 322 -37.88 11.63 18.06
C ASP A 322 -36.81 11.74 16.96
N PRO A 323 -36.05 12.85 16.88
CA PRO A 323 -34.87 12.94 16.04
C PRO A 323 -33.62 12.73 16.91
N GLU A 324 -33.06 11.51 16.94
CA GLU A 324 -31.64 11.36 17.24
C GLU A 324 -30.88 10.62 16.13
N SER A 325 -29.86 11.35 15.66
CA SER A 325 -28.64 10.92 14.97
C SER A 325 -28.60 11.13 13.43
N PRO A 326 -27.42 11.46 12.88
CA PRO A 326 -27.12 12.85 12.54
C PRO A 326 -26.62 12.97 11.11
N THR A 327 -27.32 13.69 10.25
CA THR A 327 -26.79 13.98 8.90
C THR A 327 -27.09 15.39 8.44
N VAL A 328 -25.99 16.15 8.32
CA VAL A 328 -25.71 17.09 7.23
C VAL A 328 -26.56 18.36 7.21
N LYS A 329 -26.22 19.28 8.13
CA LYS A 329 -26.34 20.73 7.89
C LYS A 329 -24.95 21.35 7.77
N SER A 330 -24.26 21.11 6.66
CA SER A 330 -23.06 21.88 6.30
C SER A 330 -22.82 21.95 4.80
N HIS A 331 -23.81 22.32 3.98
CA HIS A 331 -23.50 22.84 2.62
C HIS A 331 -24.60 23.71 1.98
N LYS A 332 -25.21 24.60 2.77
CA LYS A 332 -26.05 25.68 2.21
C LYS A 332 -25.91 27.02 2.94
N LYS A 333 -24.76 27.25 3.58
CA LYS A 333 -24.46 28.52 4.27
C LYS A 333 -23.14 29.17 3.82
N SER A 334 -22.63 28.80 2.64
CA SER A 334 -21.41 29.40 2.06
C SER A 334 -21.63 30.12 0.72
N MET A 335 -22.85 30.12 0.15
CA MET A 335 -23.12 30.86 -1.10
C MET A 335 -23.86 32.19 -0.90
N ASP A 336 -24.48 32.44 0.25
CA ASP A 336 -25.22 33.69 0.50
C ASP A 336 -24.42 34.73 1.32
N SER A 337 -23.23 34.40 1.82
CA SER A 337 -22.37 35.36 2.52
C SER A 337 -21.34 36.07 1.63
N MET A 338 -21.32 35.80 0.32
CA MET A 338 -20.38 36.42 -0.62
C MET A 338 -21.01 37.45 -1.59
N SER A 339 -22.30 37.78 -1.41
CA SER A 339 -23.00 38.82 -2.21
C SER A 339 -23.44 40.06 -1.42
N ALA A 340 -23.15 40.16 -0.12
CA ALA A 340 -23.64 41.25 0.73
C ALA A 340 -22.54 42.05 1.46
N GLY A 341 -21.32 42.10 0.91
CA GLY A 341 -20.22 42.82 1.55
C GLY A 341 -19.05 43.14 0.64
N LYS A 342 -19.23 44.08 -0.31
CA LYS A 342 -18.24 45.09 -0.76
C LYS A 342 -18.77 45.90 -1.95
N GLN A 343 -19.75 46.76 -1.67
CA GLN A 343 -19.79 48.11 -2.24
C GLN A 343 -19.52 49.06 -1.06
N SER A 344 -18.25 49.42 -0.90
CA SER A 344 -17.73 50.65 -0.29
C SER A 344 -16.22 50.64 -0.38
#